data_AF-F2PNF9-F1
#
_entry.id   AF-F2PNF9-F1
#
_cell.length_a   1.000
_cell.length_b   1.000
_cell.length_c   1.000
_cell.angle_alpha   90.00
_cell.angle_beta   90.00
_cell.angle_gamma   90.00
#
_symmetry.space_group_name_H-M   'P 1'
#
loop_
_entity.id
_entity.type
_entity.pdbx_description
1 polymer ?
#
loop_
_entity_poly.entity_id
_entity_poly.type
_entity_poly.pdbx_seq_one_letter_code
_entity_poly.pdbx_strand_id
1 'polypeptide(L)'
;MVDVAGLVLGVATLWKTSVEIFDVIDCGKKYGFDYEILRAKLEAERLRLLAFRDFLYQIALANKLVKELSNNLSAPISGLTPHVLASLIIQDQWLSNVQLFKGRISALEKLITQEYIEADSKVIEQQTDGLLTFAKDMEWEYLDETRELSEQASWKYKSLFQSSGLATDWSYGLTLPGKWISFKIMATLIHSSPSTRQLGPAQDYEDGVSLPAKSYFRLRTVLGRVLGCHPGCKSICGWIGPCPPINFISSQPVSASVEARYIRLKARKIPPLRYPPRTSEKAVDQTYYHYQFKFMSQQPDEETSKYMKSIHDPNQWITPQPPFRQSSTIAMKSVNLENIPAEDSNQALVESTTEYQSSITFEVDGSLVTYTLLTNPVFTSPPACRPGPHGEQHKVHFRELHRFSRQHVYNVTRLGEYLGTPSEEDAIDIMVINATGTGDAEMLARAWCAERGKKAVIRKAGGPCYTCAVRAASKGALGTGVLIWVSQYIQVLTVM
;
A
#
# COMPACT_ATOMS: atom_id res chain seq x y z
N MET A 1 -9.13 32.25 -27.53
CA MET A 1 -8.59 32.25 -26.15
C MET A 1 -9.47 33.16 -25.31
N VAL A 2 -10.39 32.58 -24.53
CA VAL A 2 -11.19 33.36 -23.57
C VAL A 2 -10.30 33.63 -22.36
N ASP A 3 -10.22 34.90 -21.95
CA ASP A 3 -9.46 35.33 -20.79
C ASP A 3 -9.99 34.64 -19.53
N VAL A 4 -9.14 33.80 -18.93
CA VAL A 4 -9.45 33.03 -17.72
C VAL A 4 -9.83 33.96 -16.57
N ALA A 5 -9.32 35.19 -16.53
CA ALA A 5 -9.69 36.18 -15.51
C ALA A 5 -11.13 36.70 -15.69
N GLY A 6 -11.55 36.97 -16.93
CA GLY A 6 -12.93 37.38 -17.24
C GLY A 6 -13.97 36.29 -16.99
N LEU A 7 -13.60 35.01 -17.19
CA LEU A 7 -14.44 33.86 -16.87
C LEU A 7 -14.62 33.69 -15.34
N VAL A 8 -13.55 33.87 -14.56
CA VAL A 8 -13.60 33.79 -13.09
C VAL A 8 -14.52 34.86 -12.49
N LEU A 9 -14.50 36.09 -13.03
CA LEU A 9 -15.37 37.19 -12.59
C LEU A 9 -16.85 36.94 -12.90
N GLY A 10 -17.19 36.48 -14.11
CA GLY A 10 -18.58 36.21 -14.52
C GLY A 10 -19.19 34.97 -13.86
N VAL A 11 -18.40 33.91 -13.68
CA VAL A 11 -18.83 32.71 -12.95
C VAL A 11 -18.98 33.00 -11.46
N ALA A 12 -18.10 33.83 -10.87
CA ALA A 12 -18.21 34.20 -9.45
C ALA A 12 -19.49 34.98 -9.12
N THR A 13 -19.97 35.87 -10.00
CA THR A 13 -21.23 36.60 -9.80
C THR A 13 -22.46 35.70 -9.94
N LEU A 14 -22.54 34.88 -10.99
CA LEU A 14 -23.62 33.89 -11.16
C LEU A 14 -23.64 32.84 -10.03
N TRP A 15 -22.47 32.43 -9.57
CA TRP A 15 -22.31 31.53 -8.43
C TRP A 15 -22.74 32.20 -7.11
N LYS A 16 -22.40 33.48 -6.89
CA LYS A 16 -22.84 34.22 -5.71
C LYS A 16 -24.36 34.27 -5.64
N THR A 17 -25.02 34.55 -6.76
CA THR A 17 -26.49 34.48 -6.87
C THR A 17 -27.02 33.05 -6.64
N SER A 18 -26.31 32.02 -7.10
CA SER A 18 -26.71 30.62 -6.90
C SER A 18 -26.60 30.18 -5.44
N VAL A 19 -25.63 30.70 -4.68
CA VAL A 19 -25.49 30.43 -3.23
C VAL A 19 -26.47 31.27 -2.41
N GLU A 20 -26.69 32.54 -2.78
CA GLU A 20 -27.65 33.43 -2.13
C GLU A 20 -29.10 32.93 -2.28
N ILE A 21 -29.42 32.17 -3.34
CA ILE A 21 -30.73 31.49 -3.49
C ILE A 21 -31.01 30.52 -2.33
N PHE A 22 -30.00 29.84 -1.78
CA PHE A 22 -30.19 28.93 -0.65
C PHE A 22 -30.58 29.67 0.63
N ASP A 23 -30.13 30.91 0.81
CA ASP A 23 -30.52 31.76 1.95
C ASP A 23 -32.00 32.23 1.84
N VAL A 24 -32.55 32.28 0.63
CA VAL A 24 -33.96 32.64 0.38
C VAL A 24 -34.91 31.42 0.57
N ILE A 25 -34.42 30.19 0.39
CA ILE A 25 -35.20 28.95 0.50
C ILE A 25 -35.53 28.57 1.97
N ASP A 26 -34.86 29.18 2.95
CA ASP A 26 -35.11 28.98 4.40
C ASP A 26 -36.52 29.48 4.86
N CYS A 27 -37.36 29.97 3.94
CA CYS A 27 -38.76 30.35 4.16
C CYS A 27 -39.75 29.16 4.25
N GLY A 28 -39.28 27.91 4.16
CA GLY A 28 -40.08 26.69 4.01
C GLY A 28 -40.62 26.00 5.27
N LYS A 29 -40.75 26.68 6.42
CA LYS A 29 -41.22 26.08 7.70
C LYS A 29 -42.60 25.39 7.65
N LYS A 30 -43.36 25.54 6.55
CA LYS A 30 -44.66 24.88 6.34
C LYS A 30 -44.59 23.37 6.07
N TYR A 31 -43.43 22.80 5.76
CA TYR A 31 -43.30 21.40 5.31
C TYR A 31 -42.95 20.38 6.41
N GLY A 32 -42.89 20.76 7.69
CA GLY A 32 -42.74 19.80 8.80
C GLY A 32 -41.45 18.96 8.72
N PHE A 33 -41.52 17.66 9.02
CA PHE A 33 -40.35 16.75 9.07
C PHE A 33 -39.59 16.64 7.73
N ASP A 34 -40.29 16.76 6.60
CA ASP A 34 -39.68 16.74 5.26
C ASP A 34 -38.79 17.96 5.01
N TYR A 35 -39.06 19.08 5.69
CA TYR A 35 -38.22 20.28 5.64
C TYR A 35 -36.80 20.01 6.17
N GLU A 36 -36.64 19.24 7.26
CA GLU A 36 -35.33 18.96 7.85
C GLU A 36 -34.46 18.10 6.91
N ILE A 37 -35.06 17.11 6.25
CA ILE A 37 -34.38 16.27 5.25
C ILE A 37 -34.05 17.09 4.00
N LEU A 38 -35.00 17.90 3.51
CA LEU A 38 -34.79 18.76 2.34
C LEU A 38 -33.73 19.83 2.61
N ARG A 39 -33.73 20.44 3.80
CA ARG A 39 -32.76 21.43 4.25
C ARG A 39 -31.36 20.83 4.34
N ALA A 40 -31.22 19.64 4.92
CA ALA A 40 -29.93 18.95 4.96
C ALA A 40 -29.40 18.64 3.55
N LYS A 41 -30.26 18.23 2.62
CA LYS A 41 -29.89 18.02 1.20
C LYS A 41 -29.51 19.31 0.49
N LEU A 42 -30.27 20.39 0.71
CA LEU A 42 -29.99 21.72 0.16
C LEU A 42 -28.67 22.30 0.68
N GLU A 43 -28.40 22.19 1.98
CA GLU A 43 -27.13 22.61 2.58
C GLU A 43 -25.96 21.76 2.10
N ALA A 44 -26.15 20.45 1.89
CA ALA A 44 -25.13 19.61 1.28
C ALA A 44 -24.79 20.07 -0.16
N GLU A 45 -25.79 20.47 -0.95
CA GLU A 45 -25.56 21.05 -2.28
C GLU A 45 -24.89 22.43 -2.21
N ARG A 46 -25.27 23.27 -1.24
CA ARG A 46 -24.59 24.56 -0.98
C ARG A 46 -23.10 24.35 -0.68
N LEU A 47 -22.77 23.40 0.18
CA LEU A 47 -21.40 23.03 0.53
C LEU A 47 -20.63 22.48 -0.68
N ARG A 48 -21.26 21.67 -1.53
CA ARG A 48 -20.66 21.20 -2.81
C ARG A 48 -20.33 22.36 -3.74
N LEU A 49 -21.25 23.31 -3.89
CA LEU A 49 -21.05 24.51 -4.71
C LEU A 49 -19.92 25.40 -4.17
N LEU A 50 -19.80 25.55 -2.85
CA LEU A 50 -18.70 26.26 -2.18
C LEU A 50 -17.36 25.56 -2.42
N ALA A 51 -17.29 24.25 -2.17
CA ALA A 51 -16.08 23.47 -2.38
C ALA A 51 -15.59 23.52 -3.83
N PHE A 52 -16.49 23.50 -4.82
CA PHE A 52 -16.13 23.59 -6.23
C PHE A 52 -15.57 24.95 -6.62
N ARG A 53 -16.13 26.06 -6.08
CA ARG A 53 -15.55 27.40 -6.27
C ARG A 53 -14.14 27.47 -5.72
N ASP A 54 -13.95 27.00 -4.50
CA ASP A 54 -12.63 27.02 -3.85
C ASP A 54 -11.62 26.19 -4.64
N PHE A 55 -12.04 25.04 -5.16
CA PHE A 55 -11.22 24.22 -6.05
C PHE A 55 -10.79 24.95 -7.34
N LEU A 56 -11.74 25.58 -8.06
CA LEU A 56 -11.41 26.35 -9.27
C LEU A 56 -10.53 27.56 -8.95
N TYR A 57 -10.75 28.21 -7.81
CA TYR A 57 -9.91 29.30 -7.33
C TYR A 57 -8.47 28.82 -7.07
N GLN A 58 -8.30 27.65 -6.43
CA GLN A 58 -7.00 27.04 -6.20
C GLN A 58 -6.29 26.70 -7.53
N ILE A 59 -7.01 26.20 -8.53
CA ILE A 59 -6.45 25.97 -9.88
C ILE A 59 -5.98 27.28 -10.50
N ALA A 60 -6.79 28.35 -10.43
CA ALA A 60 -6.42 29.65 -10.99
C ALA A 60 -5.18 30.24 -10.30
N LEU A 61 -5.11 30.13 -8.97
CA LEU A 61 -3.97 30.59 -8.17
C LEU A 61 -2.70 29.79 -8.49
N ALA A 62 -2.79 28.46 -8.57
CA ALA A 62 -1.68 27.59 -8.94
C ALA A 62 -1.19 27.88 -10.36
N ASN A 63 -2.09 28.10 -11.32
CA ASN A 63 -1.72 28.46 -12.69
C ASN A 63 -1.03 29.83 -12.77
N LYS A 64 -1.45 30.80 -11.96
CA LYS A 64 -0.76 32.09 -11.82
C LYS A 64 0.66 31.88 -11.26
N LEU A 65 0.80 31.06 -10.23
CA LEU A 65 2.09 30.72 -9.65
C LEU A 65 3.02 30.04 -10.67
N VAL A 66 2.53 29.09 -11.47
CA VAL A 66 3.31 28.45 -12.55
C VAL A 66 3.85 29.50 -13.52
N LYS A 67 3.01 30.46 -13.95
CA LYS A 67 3.43 31.55 -14.85
C LYS A 67 4.48 32.47 -14.24
N GLU A 68 4.33 32.81 -12.95
CA GLU A 68 5.31 33.63 -12.24
C GLU A 68 6.64 32.90 -12.06
N LEU A 69 6.61 31.59 -11.79
CA LEU A 69 7.80 30.76 -11.70
C LEU A 69 8.48 30.58 -13.07
N SER A 70 7.73 30.34 -14.14
CA SER A 70 8.28 30.20 -15.49
C SER A 70 8.94 31.49 -15.99
N ASN A 71 8.45 32.66 -15.56
CA ASN A 71 9.04 33.94 -15.91
C ASN A 71 10.33 34.24 -15.12
N ASN A 72 10.59 33.52 -14.02
CA ASN A 72 11.74 33.71 -13.13
C ASN A 72 12.65 32.46 -13.11
N LEU A 73 12.98 31.93 -14.28
CA LEU A 73 13.79 30.70 -14.47
C LEU A 73 15.20 30.73 -13.83
N SER A 74 15.70 31.90 -13.44
CA SER A 74 17.07 32.09 -12.96
C SER A 74 17.26 31.83 -11.46
N ALA A 75 16.18 31.74 -10.67
CA ALA A 75 16.25 31.62 -9.21
C ALA A 75 15.94 30.18 -8.75
N PRO A 76 16.77 29.57 -7.89
CA PRO A 76 16.44 28.27 -7.30
C PRO A 76 15.16 28.38 -6.47
N ILE A 77 14.13 27.63 -6.86
CA ILE A 77 12.84 27.60 -6.17
C ILE A 77 13.00 26.75 -4.90
N SER A 78 12.97 27.41 -3.75
CA SER A 78 12.99 26.76 -2.44
C SER A 78 11.70 27.06 -1.67
N GLY A 79 11.35 26.22 -0.70
CA GLY A 79 10.20 26.48 0.19
C GLY A 79 8.82 26.05 -0.34
N LEU A 80 8.75 25.26 -1.42
CA LEU A 80 7.47 24.67 -1.84
C LEU A 80 6.99 23.66 -0.79
N THR A 81 5.90 23.98 -0.13
CA THR A 81 5.26 23.07 0.82
C THR A 81 4.59 21.91 0.07
N PRO A 82 4.36 20.75 0.72
CA PRO A 82 3.62 19.64 0.12
C PRO A 82 2.23 20.05 -0.40
N HIS A 83 1.59 21.02 0.26
CA HIS A 83 0.29 21.55 -0.17
C HIS A 83 0.40 22.33 -1.48
N VAL A 84 1.39 23.22 -1.61
CA VAL A 84 1.62 23.97 -2.86
C VAL A 84 1.96 23.01 -4.00
N LEU A 85 2.82 22.01 -3.75
CA LEU A 85 3.14 20.98 -4.75
C LEU A 85 1.89 20.21 -5.19
N ALA A 86 1.02 19.82 -4.26
CA ALA A 86 -0.24 19.15 -4.59
C ALA A 86 -1.15 20.04 -5.45
N SER A 87 -1.29 21.32 -5.11
CA SER A 87 -2.09 22.27 -5.91
C SER A 87 -1.54 22.45 -7.33
N LEU A 88 -0.22 22.49 -7.49
CA LEU A 88 0.43 22.57 -8.81
C LEU A 88 0.17 21.30 -9.64
N ILE A 89 0.29 20.12 -9.04
CA ILE A 89 0.01 18.83 -9.71
C ILE A 89 -1.47 18.76 -10.14
N ILE A 90 -2.40 19.07 -9.23
CA ILE A 90 -3.83 19.03 -9.54
C ILE A 90 -4.22 20.06 -10.61
N GLN A 91 -3.62 21.25 -10.58
CA GLN A 91 -3.84 22.26 -11.60
C GLN A 91 -3.34 21.81 -12.98
N ASP A 92 -2.15 21.21 -13.06
CA ASP A 92 -1.60 20.67 -14.30
C ASP A 92 -2.47 19.52 -14.86
N GLN A 93 -2.88 18.60 -13.99
CA GLN A 93 -3.82 17.52 -14.33
C GLN A 93 -5.17 18.07 -14.82
N TRP A 94 -5.71 19.09 -14.14
CA TRP A 94 -6.98 19.72 -14.55
C TRP A 94 -6.89 20.36 -15.94
N LEU A 95 -5.88 21.19 -16.19
CA LEU A 95 -5.73 21.84 -17.50
C LEU A 95 -5.48 20.83 -18.63
N SER A 96 -4.75 19.76 -18.32
CA SER A 96 -4.45 18.70 -19.30
C SER A 96 -5.70 17.87 -19.61
N ASN A 97 -6.43 17.43 -18.58
CA ASN A 97 -7.45 16.40 -18.70
C ASN A 97 -8.87 16.94 -18.89
N VAL A 98 -9.15 18.20 -18.52
CA VAL A 98 -10.50 18.77 -18.59
C VAL A 98 -10.65 19.65 -19.82
N GLN A 99 -11.76 19.50 -20.52
CA GLN A 99 -12.18 20.40 -21.61
C GLN A 99 -13.45 21.14 -21.20
N LEU A 100 -13.44 22.47 -21.33
CA LEU A 100 -14.61 23.29 -21.02
C LEU A 100 -15.35 23.66 -22.31
N PHE A 101 -16.66 23.47 -22.30
CA PHE A 101 -17.58 23.86 -23.36
C PHE A 101 -18.59 24.87 -22.83
N LYS A 102 -19.06 25.75 -23.72
CA LYS A 102 -20.15 26.68 -23.41
C LYS A 102 -21.44 26.15 -24.01
N GLY A 103 -22.36 25.74 -23.15
CA GLY A 103 -23.70 25.29 -23.53
C GLY A 103 -24.71 26.43 -23.49
N ARG A 104 -25.76 26.30 -24.31
CA ARG A 104 -26.94 27.18 -24.28
C ARG A 104 -28.18 26.31 -24.18
N ILE A 105 -29.00 26.55 -23.15
CA ILE A 105 -30.34 25.97 -23.10
C ILE A 105 -31.30 27.05 -23.61
N SER A 106 -31.98 26.76 -24.71
CA SER A 106 -33.13 27.54 -25.18
C SER A 106 -34.40 26.75 -24.90
N ALA A 107 -35.09 27.08 -23.81
CA ALA A 107 -36.42 26.54 -23.54
C ALA A 107 -37.45 27.30 -24.39
N LEU A 108 -38.20 26.57 -25.22
CA LEU A 108 -39.10 27.13 -26.25
C LEU A 108 -40.33 27.89 -25.72
N GLU A 109 -40.50 28.03 -24.40
CA GLU A 109 -41.68 28.70 -23.80
C GLU A 109 -41.35 29.84 -22.83
N LYS A 110 -40.08 30.07 -22.48
CA LYS A 110 -39.66 31.20 -21.63
C LYS A 110 -38.39 31.78 -22.23
N LEU A 111 -38.42 33.06 -22.59
CA LEU A 111 -37.33 33.91 -23.14
C LEU A 111 -36.07 34.00 -22.25
N ILE A 112 -35.61 32.89 -21.67
CA ILE A 112 -34.46 32.76 -20.80
C ILE A 112 -33.43 31.92 -21.55
N THR A 113 -32.47 32.59 -22.18
CA THR A 113 -31.24 31.95 -22.64
C THR A 113 -30.32 31.80 -21.43
N GLN A 114 -30.22 30.58 -20.89
CA GLN A 114 -29.26 30.28 -19.84
C GLN A 114 -27.98 29.73 -20.47
N GLU A 115 -26.88 30.47 -20.31
CA GLU A 115 -25.55 30.01 -20.67
C GLU A 115 -24.96 29.20 -19.51
N TYR A 116 -24.45 28.01 -19.79
CA TYR A 116 -23.80 27.15 -18.81
C TYR A 116 -22.42 26.71 -19.31
N ILE A 117 -21.55 26.32 -18.38
CA ILE A 117 -20.25 25.73 -18.70
C ILE A 117 -20.35 24.24 -18.41
N GLU A 118 -20.03 23.42 -19.40
CA GLU A 118 -19.90 21.97 -19.28
C GLU A 118 -18.41 21.61 -19.24
N ALA A 119 -18.04 20.65 -18.41
CA ALA A 119 -16.67 20.17 -18.29
C ALA A 119 -16.63 18.70 -18.69
N ASP A 120 -15.95 18.39 -19.78
CA ASP A 120 -15.77 17.02 -20.26
C ASP A 120 -14.38 16.49 -19.90
N SER A 121 -14.29 15.18 -19.64
CA SER A 121 -13.02 14.52 -19.36
C SER A 121 -12.41 13.97 -20.64
N LYS A 122 -11.24 14.50 -21.03
CA LYS A 122 -10.48 14.01 -22.19
C LYS A 122 -9.89 12.62 -21.98
N VAL A 123 -9.81 12.17 -20.72
CA VAL A 123 -9.13 10.93 -20.32
C VAL A 123 -10.11 9.86 -19.84
N ILE A 124 -11.43 10.08 -19.98
CA ILE A 124 -12.44 9.17 -19.44
C ILE A 124 -12.30 7.74 -19.95
N GLU A 125 -12.04 7.56 -21.24
CA GLU A 125 -11.85 6.24 -21.86
C GLU A 125 -10.63 5.53 -21.26
N GLN A 126 -9.51 6.25 -21.14
CA GLN A 126 -8.28 5.73 -20.53
C GLN A 126 -8.47 5.38 -19.05
N GLN A 127 -9.18 6.22 -18.28
CA GLN A 127 -9.44 5.96 -16.87
C GLN A 127 -10.40 4.80 -16.66
N THR A 128 -11.35 4.63 -17.58
CA THR A 128 -12.27 3.50 -17.60
C THR A 128 -11.54 2.20 -17.92
N ASP A 129 -10.70 2.19 -18.97
CA ASP A 129 -9.88 1.03 -19.32
C ASP A 129 -8.90 0.65 -18.19
N GLY A 130 -8.30 1.65 -17.55
CA GLY A 130 -7.44 1.44 -16.37
C GLY A 130 -8.19 0.82 -15.19
N LEU A 131 -9.43 1.26 -14.92
CA LEU A 131 -10.28 0.69 -13.88
C LEU A 131 -10.67 -0.77 -14.19
N LEU A 132 -11.07 -1.06 -15.43
CA LEU A 132 -11.43 -2.41 -15.87
C LEU A 132 -10.24 -3.37 -15.86
N THR A 133 -9.07 -2.90 -16.29
CA THR A 133 -7.82 -3.65 -16.23
C THR A 133 -7.45 -3.97 -14.77
N PHE A 134 -7.54 -2.97 -13.89
CA PHE A 134 -7.33 -3.19 -12.45
C PHE A 134 -8.32 -4.21 -11.87
N ALA A 135 -9.62 -4.07 -12.16
CA ALA A 135 -10.65 -4.99 -11.69
C ALA A 135 -10.42 -6.42 -12.19
N LYS A 136 -10.08 -6.57 -13.47
CA LYS A 136 -9.75 -7.87 -14.08
C LYS A 136 -8.54 -8.50 -13.43
N ASP A 137 -7.45 -7.75 -13.28
CA ASP A 137 -6.21 -8.30 -12.74
C ASP A 137 -6.33 -8.64 -11.26
N MET A 138 -7.07 -7.85 -10.49
CA MET A 138 -7.42 -8.14 -9.09
C MET A 138 -8.50 -9.23 -8.96
N GLU A 139 -8.97 -9.77 -10.09
CA GLU A 139 -10.06 -10.75 -10.19
C GLU A 139 -11.27 -10.35 -9.33
N TRP A 140 -11.71 -9.11 -9.50
CA TRP A 140 -12.82 -8.52 -8.78
C TRP A 140 -14.08 -9.39 -8.90
N GLU A 141 -14.73 -9.67 -7.77
CA GLU A 141 -15.92 -10.55 -7.69
C GLU A 141 -17.08 -10.04 -8.56
N TYR A 142 -17.22 -8.72 -8.66
CA TYR A 142 -18.29 -8.04 -9.40
C TYR A 142 -17.77 -7.36 -10.67
N LEU A 143 -16.85 -8.03 -11.39
CA LEU A 143 -16.24 -7.48 -12.61
C LEU A 143 -17.28 -7.17 -13.69
N ASP A 144 -18.27 -8.03 -13.86
CA ASP A 144 -19.32 -7.84 -14.88
C ASP A 144 -20.21 -6.63 -14.56
N GLU A 145 -20.58 -6.44 -13.29
CA GLU A 145 -21.28 -5.23 -12.83
C GLU A 145 -20.49 -3.96 -13.13
N THR A 146 -19.18 -3.99 -12.88
CA THR A 146 -18.27 -2.87 -13.17
C THR A 146 -18.22 -2.58 -14.67
N ARG A 147 -18.20 -3.62 -15.51
CA ARG A 147 -18.19 -3.48 -16.97
C ARG A 147 -19.48 -2.84 -17.48
N GLU A 148 -20.64 -3.36 -17.08
CA GLU A 148 -21.93 -2.82 -17.49
C GLU A 148 -22.08 -1.34 -17.13
N LEU A 149 -21.67 -0.97 -15.91
CA LEU A 149 -21.70 0.43 -15.49
C LEU A 149 -20.70 1.29 -16.23
N SER A 150 -19.51 0.78 -16.55
CA SER A 150 -18.53 1.52 -17.33
C SER A 150 -19.03 1.85 -18.74
N GLU A 151 -19.74 0.92 -19.38
CA GLU A 151 -20.38 1.11 -20.69
C GLU A 151 -21.53 2.13 -20.59
N GLN A 152 -22.32 2.07 -19.52
CA GLN A 152 -23.37 3.04 -19.20
C GLN A 152 -22.82 4.39 -18.67
N ALA A 153 -21.57 4.49 -18.25
CA ALA A 153 -21.06 5.69 -17.58
C ALA A 153 -20.33 6.65 -18.53
N SER A 154 -20.14 6.27 -19.80
CA SER A 154 -19.69 7.19 -20.87
C SER A 154 -20.55 8.47 -20.97
N TRP A 155 -21.79 8.45 -20.43
CA TRP A 155 -22.68 9.60 -20.38
C TRP A 155 -22.95 10.20 -18.99
N LYS A 156 -22.75 9.47 -17.87
CA LYS A 156 -23.08 9.97 -16.51
C LYS A 156 -21.95 10.72 -15.81
N TYR A 157 -20.68 10.43 -16.12
CA TYR A 157 -19.55 11.16 -15.51
C TYR A 157 -19.36 12.57 -16.07
N LYS A 158 -20.10 12.95 -17.12
CA LYS A 158 -20.14 14.31 -17.69
C LYS A 158 -20.74 15.36 -16.74
N SER A 159 -21.44 14.91 -15.70
CA SER A 159 -21.95 15.76 -14.64
C SER A 159 -21.02 15.70 -13.43
N LEU A 160 -20.13 16.69 -13.31
CA LEU A 160 -19.24 16.90 -12.15
C LEU A 160 -19.96 16.81 -10.79
N PHE A 161 -21.29 16.98 -10.75
CA PHE A 161 -22.09 17.17 -9.55
C PHE A 161 -22.99 15.98 -9.16
N GLN A 162 -23.05 14.89 -9.95
CA GLN A 162 -23.99 13.78 -9.70
C GLN A 162 -23.35 12.47 -9.21
N SER A 163 -22.02 12.34 -9.22
CA SER A 163 -21.33 11.10 -8.82
C SER A 163 -20.49 11.25 -7.54
N SER A 164 -20.06 10.13 -6.95
CA SER A 164 -19.12 10.13 -5.81
C SER A 164 -17.88 10.95 -6.15
N GLY A 165 -17.49 11.91 -5.29
CA GLY A 165 -16.37 12.82 -5.57
C GLY A 165 -15.06 12.10 -5.92
N LEU A 166 -14.81 10.92 -5.34
CA LEU A 166 -13.62 10.12 -5.66
C LEU A 166 -13.71 9.44 -7.03
N ALA A 167 -14.91 9.02 -7.44
CA ALA A 167 -15.14 8.47 -8.78
C ALA A 167 -15.07 9.57 -9.85
N THR A 168 -15.55 10.77 -9.55
CA THR A 168 -15.34 11.96 -10.38
C THR A 168 -13.84 12.25 -10.52
N ASP A 169 -13.11 12.30 -9.42
CA ASP A 169 -11.66 12.57 -9.45
C ASP A 169 -10.89 11.56 -10.30
N TRP A 170 -11.24 10.26 -10.21
CA TRP A 170 -10.66 9.22 -11.06
C TRP A 170 -10.98 9.48 -12.53
N SER A 171 -12.25 9.71 -12.85
CA SER A 171 -12.79 9.91 -14.20
C SER A 171 -12.14 11.10 -14.93
N TYR A 172 -11.80 12.17 -14.21
CA TYR A 172 -11.10 13.34 -14.75
C TYR A 172 -9.57 13.25 -14.61
N GLY A 173 -9.04 12.14 -14.08
CA GLY A 173 -7.60 11.94 -13.88
C GLY A 173 -6.97 12.90 -12.85
N LEU A 174 -7.75 13.41 -11.90
CA LEU A 174 -7.35 14.34 -10.85
C LEU A 174 -6.82 13.56 -9.62
N THR A 175 -5.79 12.76 -9.84
CA THR A 175 -5.28 11.83 -8.84
C THR A 175 -3.82 12.09 -8.54
N LEU A 176 -3.54 12.40 -7.27
CA LEU A 176 -2.17 12.49 -6.77
C LEU A 176 -1.48 11.11 -6.78
N PRO A 177 -0.16 11.05 -6.99
CA PRO A 177 0.57 9.80 -6.93
C PRO A 177 0.62 9.21 -5.50
N GLY A 178 1.03 7.95 -5.40
CA GLY A 178 1.30 7.29 -4.12
C GLY A 178 0.04 6.67 -3.48
N LYS A 179 -0.28 7.04 -2.23
CA LYS A 179 -1.39 6.40 -1.50
C LYS A 179 -2.78 6.80 -2.02
N TRP A 180 -2.86 7.94 -2.72
CA TRP A 180 -4.10 8.51 -3.25
C TRP A 180 -4.62 7.74 -4.45
N ILE A 181 -3.74 7.38 -5.40
CA ILE A 181 -4.11 6.52 -6.53
C ILE A 181 -4.67 5.18 -6.06
N SER A 182 -4.02 4.55 -5.08
CA SER A 182 -4.51 3.30 -4.46
C SER A 182 -5.89 3.48 -3.84
N PHE A 183 -6.11 4.58 -3.11
CA PHE A 183 -7.38 4.82 -2.45
C PHE A 183 -8.51 5.11 -3.45
N LYS A 184 -8.26 5.99 -4.41
CA LYS A 184 -9.25 6.40 -5.42
C LYS A 184 -9.66 5.23 -6.30
N ILE A 185 -8.71 4.47 -6.86
CA ILE A 185 -9.06 3.37 -7.78
C ILE A 185 -9.97 2.33 -7.13
N MET A 186 -9.74 1.98 -5.86
CA MET A 186 -10.59 1.03 -5.14
C MET A 186 -11.95 1.65 -4.78
N ALA A 187 -11.98 2.91 -4.33
CA ALA A 187 -13.23 3.61 -4.06
C ALA A 187 -14.10 3.74 -5.32
N THR A 188 -13.47 4.00 -6.48
CA THR A 188 -14.14 4.02 -7.78
C THR A 188 -14.64 2.63 -8.15
N LEU A 189 -13.85 1.57 -7.95
CA LEU A 189 -14.26 0.19 -8.22
C LEU A 189 -15.48 -0.22 -7.39
N ILE A 190 -15.46 0.08 -6.09
CA ILE A 190 -16.57 -0.17 -5.16
C ILE A 190 -17.83 0.59 -5.59
N HIS A 191 -17.69 1.86 -5.96
CA HIS A 191 -18.80 2.68 -6.45
C HIS A 191 -19.36 2.17 -7.80
N SER A 192 -18.50 1.56 -8.62
CA SER A 192 -18.84 1.04 -9.94
C SER A 192 -19.47 -0.35 -9.91
N SER A 193 -19.65 -0.98 -8.73
CA SER A 193 -20.38 -2.25 -8.60
C SER A 193 -21.60 -2.05 -7.70
N PRO A 194 -22.86 -2.23 -8.16
CA PRO A 194 -24.05 -2.06 -7.34
C PRO A 194 -24.00 -2.89 -6.05
N SER A 195 -23.45 -4.10 -6.11
CA SER A 195 -23.33 -5.01 -4.96
C SER A 195 -22.45 -4.47 -3.84
N THR A 196 -21.49 -3.58 -4.14
CA THR A 196 -20.61 -2.96 -3.13
C THR A 196 -20.83 -1.46 -2.96
N ARG A 197 -21.60 -0.80 -3.83
CA ARG A 197 -21.75 0.66 -3.85
C ARG A 197 -22.19 1.25 -2.52
N GLN A 198 -23.06 0.54 -1.80
CA GLN A 198 -23.57 0.96 -0.50
C GLN A 198 -22.49 1.07 0.59
N LEU A 199 -21.35 0.38 0.41
CA LEU A 199 -20.23 0.43 1.35
C LEU A 199 -19.60 1.83 1.40
N GLY A 200 -19.75 2.63 0.34
CA GLY A 200 -19.15 3.96 0.25
C GLY A 200 -17.62 3.92 0.24
N PRO A 201 -16.94 5.07 0.34
CA PRO A 201 -15.48 5.12 0.46
C PRO A 201 -14.99 4.67 1.84
N ALA A 202 -13.79 4.08 1.89
CA ALA A 202 -13.17 3.69 3.16
C ALA A 202 -12.89 4.92 4.04
N GLN A 203 -12.98 4.74 5.36
CA GLN A 203 -12.72 5.80 6.32
C GLN A 203 -11.22 6.11 6.43
N ASP A 204 -10.36 5.11 6.29
CA ASP A 204 -8.90 5.28 6.31
C ASP A 204 -8.22 4.64 5.08
N TYR A 205 -7.04 5.19 4.73
CA TYR A 205 -6.25 4.75 3.59
C TYR A 205 -5.71 3.32 3.72
N GLU A 206 -5.52 2.82 4.93
CA GLU A 206 -4.96 1.49 5.17
C GLU A 206 -6.04 0.39 5.28
N ASP A 207 -7.31 0.74 5.13
CA ASP A 207 -8.41 -0.22 5.26
C ASP A 207 -8.40 -1.23 4.12
N GLY A 208 -8.59 -2.50 4.46
CA GLY A 208 -8.84 -3.58 3.52
C GLY A 208 -10.32 -3.71 3.19
N VAL A 209 -10.64 -4.52 2.19
CA VAL A 209 -12.01 -4.84 1.79
C VAL A 209 -12.22 -6.34 1.88
N SER A 210 -13.25 -6.78 2.59
CA SER A 210 -13.73 -8.16 2.56
C SER A 210 -14.96 -8.22 1.69
N LEU A 211 -14.98 -9.16 0.74
CA LEU A 211 -16.15 -9.60 0.00
C LEU A 211 -16.51 -11.03 0.42
N PRO A 212 -17.66 -11.59 -0.02
CA PRO A 212 -18.04 -12.96 0.32
C PRO A 212 -17.01 -14.02 -0.08
N ALA A 213 -16.46 -13.93 -1.30
CA ALA A 213 -15.55 -14.95 -1.82
C ALA A 213 -14.07 -14.57 -1.73
N LYS A 214 -13.76 -13.27 -1.66
CA LYS A 214 -12.40 -12.73 -1.78
C LYS A 214 -12.15 -11.59 -0.81
N SER A 215 -10.88 -11.31 -0.54
CA SER A 215 -10.49 -10.14 0.25
C SER A 215 -9.33 -9.38 -0.39
N TYR A 216 -9.18 -8.12 -0.01
CA TYR A 216 -8.23 -7.18 -0.62
C TYR A 216 -7.58 -6.32 0.46
N PHE A 217 -6.26 -6.25 0.46
CA PHE A 217 -5.52 -5.52 1.49
C PHE A 217 -4.54 -4.53 0.89
N ARG A 218 -4.31 -3.43 1.61
CA ARG A 218 -3.28 -2.47 1.23
C ARG A 218 -1.89 -3.09 1.41
N LEU A 219 -0.99 -2.86 0.46
CA LEU A 219 0.38 -3.39 0.43
C LEU A 219 1.16 -3.15 1.75
N ARG A 220 0.86 -2.05 2.44
CA ARG A 220 1.60 -1.63 3.64
C ARG A 220 0.98 -2.10 4.96
N THR A 221 -0.11 -2.87 4.92
CA THR A 221 -0.73 -3.50 6.09
C THR A 221 -0.09 -4.85 6.41
N VAL A 222 -0.33 -5.36 7.62
CA VAL A 222 0.22 -6.64 8.03
C VAL A 222 -0.30 -7.80 7.17
N LEU A 223 -1.61 -7.85 6.88
CA LEU A 223 -2.18 -8.88 6.01
C LEU A 223 -1.70 -8.73 4.57
N GLY A 224 -1.61 -7.51 4.03
CA GLY A 224 -1.03 -7.30 2.69
C GLY A 224 0.42 -7.81 2.60
N ARG A 225 1.23 -7.59 3.64
CA ARG A 225 2.62 -8.06 3.69
C ARG A 225 2.75 -9.57 3.90
N VAL A 226 1.85 -10.22 4.63
CA VAL A 226 1.90 -11.66 4.87
C VAL A 226 1.28 -12.42 3.69
N LEU A 227 0.08 -12.04 3.25
CA LEU A 227 -0.68 -12.70 2.18
C LEU A 227 -0.16 -12.39 0.77
N GLY A 228 0.67 -11.36 0.59
CA GLY A 228 1.21 -11.01 -0.73
C GLY A 228 2.13 -12.07 -1.38
N CYS A 229 2.42 -13.18 -0.69
CA CYS A 229 3.10 -14.35 -1.26
C CYS A 229 2.16 -15.54 -1.54
N HIS A 230 0.87 -15.43 -1.19
CA HIS A 230 -0.11 -16.47 -1.46
C HIS A 230 -0.22 -16.72 -2.98
N PRO A 231 -0.32 -17.97 -3.43
CA PRO A 231 -0.57 -18.27 -4.84
C PRO A 231 -1.82 -17.54 -5.36
N GLY A 232 -1.71 -16.91 -6.53
CA GLY A 232 -2.81 -16.13 -7.14
C GLY A 232 -2.92 -14.67 -6.66
N CYS A 233 -2.33 -14.29 -5.53
CA CYS A 233 -2.31 -12.89 -5.11
C CYS A 233 -1.40 -12.05 -6.02
N LYS A 234 -1.89 -10.90 -6.49
CA LYS A 234 -1.14 -9.90 -7.25
C LYS A 234 -0.95 -8.64 -6.42
N SER A 235 0.06 -7.84 -6.79
CA SER A 235 0.28 -6.50 -6.22
C SER A 235 0.16 -5.44 -7.30
N ILE A 236 -0.95 -4.70 -7.28
CA ILE A 236 -1.28 -3.71 -8.32
C ILE A 236 -1.79 -2.45 -7.65
N CYS A 237 -1.32 -1.28 -8.10
CA CYS A 237 -1.74 0.02 -7.59
C CYS A 237 -1.76 0.15 -6.06
N GLY A 238 -0.85 -0.52 -5.35
CA GLY A 238 -0.75 -0.48 -3.88
C GLY A 238 -1.73 -1.40 -3.13
N TRP A 239 -2.47 -2.25 -3.84
CA TRP A 239 -3.31 -3.32 -3.29
C TRP A 239 -2.68 -4.69 -3.46
N ILE A 240 -3.12 -5.62 -2.62
CA ILE A 240 -2.83 -7.05 -2.66
C ILE A 240 -4.16 -7.80 -2.76
N GLY A 241 -4.29 -8.64 -3.79
CA GLY A 241 -5.44 -9.50 -3.98
C GLY A 241 -5.43 -10.20 -5.35
N PRO A 242 -6.40 -11.09 -5.61
CA PRO A 242 -7.43 -11.52 -4.68
C PRO A 242 -6.85 -12.40 -3.55
N CYS A 243 -7.14 -12.04 -2.30
CA CYS A 243 -6.79 -12.87 -1.15
C CYS A 243 -7.95 -13.81 -0.81
N PRO A 244 -7.67 -14.92 -0.09
CA PRO A 244 -8.70 -15.81 0.43
C PRO A 244 -9.77 -15.07 1.27
N PRO A 245 -10.99 -15.62 1.38
CA PRO A 245 -12.06 -15.02 2.16
C PRO A 245 -11.71 -15.00 3.65
N ILE A 246 -12.29 -14.06 4.37
CA ILE A 246 -12.02 -13.82 5.78
C ILE A 246 -13.04 -14.51 6.65
N ASN A 247 -12.55 -15.23 7.67
CA ASN A 247 -13.37 -15.79 8.72
C ASN A 247 -13.50 -14.80 9.88
N PHE A 248 -14.68 -14.20 10.05
CA PHE A 248 -14.94 -13.30 11.17
C PHE A 248 -15.31 -14.11 12.41
N ILE A 249 -14.46 -14.08 13.44
CA ILE A 249 -14.74 -14.68 14.74
C ILE A 249 -15.68 -13.73 15.48
N SER A 250 -16.96 -14.10 15.54
CA SER A 250 -18.00 -13.39 16.28
C SER A 250 -18.41 -14.21 17.50
N SER A 251 -18.65 -13.54 18.63
CA SER A 251 -19.27 -14.14 19.82
C SER A 251 -20.78 -14.38 19.66
N GLN A 252 -21.40 -13.85 18.61
CA GLN A 252 -22.82 -14.03 18.29
C GLN A 252 -23.00 -14.83 16.97
N PRO A 253 -24.02 -15.71 16.88
CA PRO A 253 -24.33 -16.45 15.68
C PRO A 253 -24.83 -15.50 14.58
N VAL A 254 -24.02 -15.28 13.54
CA VAL A 254 -24.37 -14.38 12.43
C VAL A 254 -25.12 -15.16 11.35
N SER A 255 -26.23 -14.61 10.87
CA SER A 255 -26.95 -15.09 9.69
C SER A 255 -26.03 -15.13 8.46
N ALA A 256 -26.21 -16.15 7.62
CA ALA A 256 -25.26 -16.64 6.62
C ALA A 256 -24.92 -15.72 5.41
N SER A 257 -25.20 -14.41 5.43
CA SER A 257 -24.75 -13.49 4.38
C SER A 257 -23.55 -12.68 4.84
N VAL A 258 -22.34 -13.07 4.41
CA VAL A 258 -21.11 -12.29 4.61
C VAL A 258 -21.19 -11.05 3.73
N GLU A 259 -21.81 -9.98 4.23
CA GLU A 259 -21.86 -8.70 3.50
C GLU A 259 -20.47 -8.08 3.35
N ALA A 260 -20.28 -7.39 2.23
CA ALA A 260 -19.06 -6.65 1.92
C ALA A 260 -18.78 -5.61 3.03
N ARG A 261 -17.54 -5.57 3.51
CA ARG A 261 -17.16 -4.68 4.62
C ARG A 261 -15.72 -4.23 4.56
N TYR A 262 -15.44 -3.06 5.11
CA TYR A 262 -14.07 -2.60 5.33
C TYR A 262 -13.45 -3.28 6.55
N ILE A 263 -12.14 -3.51 6.48
CA ILE A 263 -11.34 -4.13 7.52
C ILE A 263 -10.26 -3.17 7.97
N ARG A 264 -10.35 -2.73 9.22
CA ARG A 264 -9.29 -2.00 9.93
C ARG A 264 -8.46 -2.97 10.76
N LEU A 265 -7.16 -3.09 10.48
CA LEU A 265 -6.28 -4.02 11.18
C LEU A 265 -5.49 -3.33 12.30
N LYS A 266 -5.56 -3.88 13.51
CA LYS A 266 -4.65 -3.50 14.61
C LYS A 266 -3.35 -4.25 14.48
N ALA A 267 -2.26 -3.52 14.23
CA ALA A 267 -0.90 -4.07 14.23
C ALA A 267 0.12 -2.99 14.59
N ARG A 268 0.99 -3.28 15.56
CA ARG A 268 2.03 -2.34 15.98
C ARG A 268 3.08 -2.14 14.87
N LYS A 269 3.33 -0.90 14.47
CA LYS A 269 4.39 -0.57 13.50
C LYS A 269 5.77 -0.84 14.11
N ILE A 270 6.64 -1.46 13.33
CA ILE A 270 8.04 -1.68 13.73
C ILE A 270 8.91 -0.62 13.07
N PRO A 271 9.60 0.25 13.83
CA PRO A 271 10.46 1.28 13.25
C PRO A 271 11.61 0.60 12.49
N PRO A 272 12.09 1.16 11.35
CA PRO A 272 13.29 0.66 10.69
C PRO A 272 14.50 0.74 11.63
N LEU A 273 15.51 -0.10 11.41
CA LEU A 273 16.75 0.01 12.19
C LEU A 273 17.35 1.39 12.00
N ARG A 274 17.73 2.05 13.10
CA ARG A 274 18.47 3.30 13.09
C ARG A 274 19.93 2.97 13.36
N TYR A 275 20.78 3.21 12.37
CA TYR A 275 22.22 3.27 12.65
C TYR A 275 22.49 4.53 13.48
N PRO A 276 23.28 4.44 14.57
CA PRO A 276 23.67 5.63 15.29
C PRO A 276 24.40 6.59 14.33
N PRO A 277 24.08 7.89 14.35
CA PRO A 277 24.79 8.87 13.53
C PRO A 277 26.27 8.89 13.92
N ARG A 278 27.16 9.14 12.95
CA ARG A 278 28.58 9.36 13.22
C ARG A 278 28.72 10.56 14.14
N THR A 279 29.23 10.37 15.35
CA THR A 279 29.62 11.46 16.27
C THR A 279 31.12 11.45 16.47
N SER A 280 31.71 12.62 16.72
CA SER A 280 33.16 12.79 16.95
C SER A 280 33.68 12.01 18.17
N GLU A 281 32.81 11.70 19.13
CA GLU A 281 33.17 11.03 20.40
C GLU A 281 33.04 9.49 20.34
N LYS A 282 32.29 8.92 19.38
CA LYS A 282 32.19 7.47 19.19
C LYS A 282 33.08 7.05 18.02
N ALA A 283 34.39 6.95 18.29
CA ALA A 283 35.42 6.57 17.30
C ALA A 283 35.30 5.13 16.79
N VAL A 284 34.49 4.26 17.43
CA VAL A 284 34.22 2.91 16.91
C VAL A 284 33.16 3.06 15.83
N ASP A 285 33.60 3.05 14.57
CA ASP A 285 32.74 2.99 13.39
C ASP A 285 31.74 1.83 13.60
N GLN A 286 30.48 2.07 13.91
CA GLN A 286 29.43 1.03 13.99
C GLN A 286 28.63 0.98 12.68
N THR A 287 29.29 1.27 11.57
CA THR A 287 28.70 1.30 10.23
C THR A 287 28.84 -0.05 9.51
N TYR A 288 28.32 -0.11 8.29
CA TYR A 288 28.43 -1.23 7.34
C TYR A 288 29.83 -1.88 7.35
N TYR A 289 30.90 -1.08 7.29
CA TYR A 289 32.27 -1.58 7.18
C TYR A 289 32.76 -2.31 8.43
N HIS A 290 32.39 -1.84 9.62
CA HIS A 290 32.76 -2.50 10.87
C HIS A 290 32.20 -3.91 10.95
N TYR A 291 30.90 -4.07 10.68
CA TYR A 291 30.28 -5.39 10.72
C TYR A 291 30.71 -6.29 9.57
N GLN A 292 31.07 -5.73 8.41
CA GLN A 292 31.57 -6.51 7.28
C GLN A 292 32.94 -7.13 7.57
N PHE A 293 33.84 -6.40 8.24
CA PHE A 293 35.21 -6.84 8.48
C PHE A 293 35.47 -7.37 9.88
N LYS A 294 34.52 -7.26 10.82
CA LYS A 294 34.66 -7.64 12.23
C LYS A 294 35.36 -8.99 12.44
N PHE A 295 34.99 -10.02 11.68
CA PHE A 295 35.52 -11.37 11.80
C PHE A 295 36.73 -11.66 10.89
N MET A 296 36.98 -10.80 9.91
CA MET A 296 38.15 -10.89 9.04
C MET A 296 39.33 -10.08 9.56
N SER A 297 39.14 -9.19 10.54
CA SER A 297 40.22 -8.41 11.14
C SER A 297 41.24 -9.31 11.86
N GLN A 298 42.51 -8.88 11.82
CA GLN A 298 43.61 -9.46 12.59
C GLN A 298 43.27 -9.45 14.08
N GLN A 299 43.47 -10.58 14.75
CA GLN A 299 43.27 -10.68 16.19
C GLN A 299 44.46 -10.06 16.96
N PRO A 300 44.27 -9.52 18.17
CA PRO A 300 45.34 -8.82 18.90
C PRO A 300 46.59 -9.67 19.18
N ASP A 301 46.41 -10.98 19.31
CA ASP A 301 47.43 -12.00 19.57
C ASP A 301 48.00 -12.64 18.30
N GLU A 302 47.49 -12.28 17.12
CA GLU A 302 47.88 -12.87 15.86
C GLU A 302 49.03 -12.11 15.19
N GLU A 303 50.07 -12.83 14.76
CA GLU A 303 51.18 -12.27 14.01
C GLU A 303 50.74 -11.80 12.61
N THR A 304 51.09 -10.56 12.24
CA THR A 304 50.66 -9.93 10.97
C THR A 304 51.00 -10.76 9.74
N SER A 305 52.16 -11.42 9.73
CA SER A 305 52.56 -12.28 8.61
C SER A 305 51.70 -13.53 8.48
N LYS A 306 51.24 -14.12 9.59
CA LYS A 306 50.33 -15.28 9.57
C LYS A 306 48.93 -14.86 9.12
N TYR A 307 48.46 -13.74 9.64
CA TYR A 307 47.21 -13.11 9.22
C TYR A 307 47.17 -12.86 7.71
N MET A 308 48.19 -12.16 7.18
CA MET A 308 48.28 -11.86 5.75
C MET A 308 48.33 -13.13 4.89
N LYS A 309 49.09 -14.15 5.31
CA LYS A 309 49.12 -15.46 4.63
C LYS A 309 47.74 -16.13 4.60
N SER A 310 47.01 -16.10 5.71
CA SER A 310 45.65 -16.65 5.79
C SER A 310 44.68 -15.95 4.84
N ILE A 311 44.65 -14.61 4.83
CA ILE A 311 43.69 -13.84 4.02
C ILE A 311 43.91 -14.04 2.51
N HIS A 312 45.16 -14.19 2.07
CA HIS A 312 45.50 -14.38 0.67
C HIS A 312 45.50 -15.85 0.21
N ASP A 313 45.35 -16.81 1.13
CA ASP A 313 45.28 -18.24 0.79
C ASP A 313 43.91 -18.60 0.18
N PRO A 314 43.83 -18.96 -1.12
CA PRO A 314 42.56 -19.30 -1.77
C PRO A 314 41.83 -20.47 -1.11
N ASN A 315 42.54 -21.38 -0.43
CA ASN A 315 41.94 -22.54 0.24
C ASN A 315 41.17 -22.16 1.52
N GLN A 316 41.42 -20.96 2.07
CA GLN A 316 40.68 -20.42 3.20
C GLN A 316 39.34 -19.78 2.78
N TRP A 317 39.05 -19.68 1.48
CA TRP A 317 37.83 -19.09 0.95
C TRP A 317 36.84 -20.18 0.51
N ILE A 318 35.77 -20.34 1.28
CA ILE A 318 34.81 -21.42 1.16
C ILE A 318 33.48 -20.88 0.66
N THR A 319 32.79 -21.63 -0.21
CA THR A 319 31.41 -21.31 -0.61
C THR A 319 30.43 -21.90 0.40
N PRO A 320 29.68 -21.07 1.16
CA PRO A 320 28.70 -21.56 2.12
C PRO A 320 27.56 -22.29 1.42
N GLN A 321 27.12 -23.41 1.99
CA GLN A 321 26.00 -24.18 1.46
C GLN A 321 24.66 -23.62 1.97
N PRO A 322 23.69 -23.34 1.09
CA PRO A 322 22.36 -22.91 1.51
C PRO A 322 21.60 -24.02 2.27
N PRO A 323 20.49 -23.67 2.95
CA PRO A 323 19.59 -24.65 3.55
C PRO A 323 19.12 -25.71 2.55
N PHE A 324 19.07 -26.97 2.99
CA PHE A 324 18.54 -28.06 2.17
C PHE A 324 17.04 -27.92 1.99
N ARG A 325 16.57 -28.38 0.82
CA ARG A 325 15.16 -28.41 0.49
C ARG A 325 14.41 -29.32 1.46
N GLN A 326 13.32 -28.82 2.02
CA GLN A 326 12.42 -29.59 2.88
C GLN A 326 11.37 -30.33 2.04
N SER A 327 10.95 -31.50 2.52
CA SER A 327 9.84 -32.28 1.95
C SER A 327 8.47 -31.93 2.55
N SER A 328 8.43 -31.08 3.58
CA SER A 328 7.19 -30.66 4.25
C SER A 328 6.29 -29.84 3.32
N THR A 329 4.99 -30.05 3.44
CA THR A 329 3.96 -29.27 2.76
C THR A 329 3.17 -28.50 3.80
N ILE A 330 3.10 -27.18 3.65
CA ILE A 330 2.35 -26.31 4.54
C ILE A 330 1.15 -25.77 3.77
N ALA A 331 -0.03 -25.80 4.37
CA ALA A 331 -1.25 -25.26 3.76
C ALA A 331 -1.91 -24.24 4.70
N MET A 332 -2.13 -23.03 4.21
CA MET A 332 -2.96 -22.05 4.91
C MET A 332 -4.43 -22.52 4.87
N LYS A 333 -5.09 -22.52 6.03
CA LYS A 333 -6.48 -22.98 6.21
C LYS A 333 -7.48 -21.86 6.34
N SER A 334 -7.14 -20.83 7.12
CA SER A 334 -8.01 -19.68 7.30
C SER A 334 -7.25 -18.42 7.68
N VAL A 335 -7.79 -17.28 7.25
CA VAL A 335 -7.45 -15.95 7.75
C VAL A 335 -8.60 -15.52 8.65
N ASN A 336 -8.31 -15.34 9.94
CA ASN A 336 -9.32 -15.03 10.93
C ASN A 336 -9.20 -13.57 11.39
N LEU A 337 -10.34 -12.92 11.58
CA LEU A 337 -10.44 -11.60 12.19
C LEU A 337 -11.32 -11.65 13.43
N GLU A 338 -10.78 -11.20 14.55
CA GLU A 338 -11.48 -11.06 15.81
C GLU A 338 -11.69 -9.57 16.10
N ASN A 339 -12.92 -9.19 16.45
CA ASN A 339 -13.27 -7.82 16.79
C ASN A 339 -12.58 -7.40 18.09
N ILE A 340 -11.94 -6.23 18.09
CA ILE A 340 -11.40 -5.64 19.31
C ILE A 340 -12.46 -4.70 19.88
N PRO A 341 -13.01 -4.99 21.07
CA PRO A 341 -13.99 -4.12 21.70
C PRO A 341 -13.42 -2.71 21.86
N ALA A 342 -14.21 -1.69 21.50
CA ALA A 342 -13.84 -0.32 21.79
C ALA A 342 -13.76 -0.17 23.32
N GLU A 343 -12.59 0.20 23.85
CA GLU A 343 -12.49 0.59 25.26
C GLU A 343 -13.38 1.82 25.48
N ASP A 344 -14.18 1.82 26.56
CA ASP A 344 -15.08 2.89 27.01
C ASP A 344 -14.33 4.21 27.21
N SER A 345 -14.01 4.86 26.10
CA SER A 345 -13.32 6.14 26.06
C SER A 345 -14.41 7.19 26.07
N ASN A 346 -14.50 7.95 27.17
CA ASN A 346 -15.36 9.11 27.36
C ASN A 346 -15.00 10.27 26.41
N GLN A 347 -15.00 10.03 25.10
CA GLN A 347 -14.95 11.04 24.06
C GLN A 347 -16.11 10.79 23.10
N ALA A 348 -17.24 11.41 23.45
CA ALA A 348 -18.38 11.54 22.57
C ALA A 348 -17.96 12.17 21.23
N LEU A 349 -18.55 11.64 20.13
CA LEU A 349 -18.60 12.16 18.75
C LEU A 349 -17.62 11.63 17.69
N VAL A 350 -16.99 10.47 17.87
CA VAL A 350 -16.41 9.73 16.73
C VAL A 350 -16.99 8.32 16.73
N GLU A 351 -17.78 7.98 15.71
CA GLU A 351 -18.16 6.59 15.44
C GLU A 351 -16.86 5.77 15.36
N SER A 352 -16.57 4.99 16.39
CA SER A 352 -15.30 4.26 16.48
C SER A 352 -15.27 3.19 15.39
N THR A 353 -14.40 3.39 14.40
CA THR A 353 -14.18 2.39 13.35
C THR A 353 -13.74 1.09 14.00
N THR A 354 -14.48 0.01 13.77
CA THR A 354 -14.19 -1.29 14.37
C THR A 354 -12.81 -1.78 13.94
N GLU A 355 -11.89 -1.95 14.90
CA GLU A 355 -10.58 -2.55 14.67
C GLU A 355 -10.62 -4.07 14.86
N TYR A 356 -9.81 -4.78 14.08
CA TYR A 356 -9.71 -6.24 14.13
C TYR A 356 -8.29 -6.69 14.47
N GLN A 357 -8.19 -7.68 15.35
CA GLN A 357 -6.99 -8.49 15.52
C GLN A 357 -7.02 -9.59 14.47
N SER A 358 -5.93 -9.73 13.71
CA SER A 358 -5.82 -10.75 12.66
C SER A 358 -4.96 -11.93 13.11
N SER A 359 -5.34 -13.13 12.67
CA SER A 359 -4.56 -14.35 12.82
C SER A 359 -4.67 -15.23 11.57
N ILE A 360 -3.68 -16.08 11.32
CA ILE A 360 -3.69 -17.03 10.20
C ILE A 360 -3.43 -18.42 10.74
N THR A 361 -4.26 -19.38 10.31
CA THR A 361 -4.14 -20.79 10.69
C THR A 361 -3.56 -21.60 9.54
N PHE A 362 -2.56 -22.42 9.85
CA PHE A 362 -1.86 -23.29 8.92
C PHE A 362 -2.00 -24.75 9.36
N GLU A 363 -2.03 -25.66 8.40
CA GLU A 363 -1.78 -27.08 8.62
C GLU A 363 -0.30 -27.37 8.34
N VAL A 364 0.37 -27.94 9.34
CA VAL A 364 1.79 -28.30 9.33
C VAL A 364 1.91 -29.73 9.82
N ASP A 365 2.35 -30.65 8.96
CA ASP A 365 2.53 -32.07 9.28
C ASP A 365 1.31 -32.71 9.99
N GLY A 366 0.10 -32.34 9.55
CA GLY A 366 -1.18 -32.81 10.09
C GLY A 366 -1.66 -32.11 11.38
N SER A 367 -0.92 -31.14 11.90
CA SER A 367 -1.29 -30.33 13.06
C SER A 367 -1.64 -28.90 12.67
N LEU A 368 -2.62 -28.30 13.35
CA LEU A 368 -2.98 -26.90 13.13
C LEU A 368 -2.13 -25.97 14.00
N VAL A 369 -1.55 -24.95 13.37
CA VAL A 369 -0.78 -23.90 14.03
C VAL A 369 -1.34 -22.54 13.63
N THR A 370 -1.61 -21.68 14.61
CA THR A 370 -2.15 -20.34 14.38
C THR A 370 -1.15 -19.29 14.83
N TYR A 371 -0.92 -18.28 13.99
CA TYR A 371 -0.07 -17.13 14.31
C TYR A 371 -0.92 -15.86 14.34
N THR A 372 -0.80 -15.10 15.43
CA THR A 372 -1.50 -13.82 15.60
C THR A 372 -0.62 -12.68 15.11
N LEU A 373 -1.14 -11.87 14.20
CA LEU A 373 -0.37 -10.84 13.52
C LEU A 373 -0.32 -9.55 14.36
N LEU A 374 0.53 -9.53 15.39
CA LEU A 374 0.61 -8.46 16.39
C LEU A 374 1.33 -7.20 15.88
N THR A 375 2.24 -7.36 14.92
CA THR A 375 3.09 -6.28 14.42
C THR A 375 3.07 -6.20 12.90
N ASN A 376 3.47 -5.06 12.34
CA ASN A 376 3.54 -4.82 10.90
C ASN A 376 5.02 -4.75 10.42
N PRO A 377 5.72 -5.90 10.33
CA PRO A 377 7.14 -5.94 9.95
C PRO A 377 7.34 -5.64 8.47
N VAL A 378 8.53 -5.12 8.12
CA VAL A 378 8.92 -4.91 6.73
C VAL A 378 9.66 -6.16 6.23
N PHE A 379 9.29 -6.59 5.03
CA PHE A 379 9.96 -7.67 4.30
C PHE A 379 10.66 -7.11 3.07
N THR A 380 11.92 -7.48 2.86
CA THR A 380 12.72 -6.96 1.75
C THR A 380 13.30 -8.10 0.93
N SER A 381 13.08 -8.07 -0.39
CA SER A 381 13.68 -9.04 -1.30
C SER A 381 14.85 -8.39 -2.06
N PRO A 382 16.11 -8.78 -1.80
CA PRO A 382 17.27 -8.25 -2.50
C PRO A 382 17.34 -8.81 -3.94
N PRO A 383 17.93 -8.04 -4.88
CA PRO A 383 18.14 -8.50 -6.25
C PRO A 383 19.20 -9.60 -6.32
N ALA A 384 19.26 -10.29 -7.48
CA ALA A 384 20.34 -11.22 -7.78
C ALA A 384 21.71 -10.56 -7.56
N CYS A 385 22.65 -11.31 -6.97
CA CYS A 385 24.02 -10.85 -6.86
C CYS A 385 24.71 -10.94 -8.23
N ARG A 386 25.67 -10.04 -8.48
CA ARG A 386 26.55 -10.20 -9.65
C ARG A 386 27.34 -11.51 -9.52
N PRO A 387 27.56 -12.25 -10.61
CA PRO A 387 28.39 -13.45 -10.55
C PRO A 387 29.80 -13.09 -10.08
N GLY A 388 30.41 -13.99 -9.29
CA GLY A 388 31.83 -13.84 -8.96
C GLY A 388 32.72 -14.02 -10.19
N PRO A 389 34.05 -13.83 -10.03
CA PRO A 389 35.01 -14.25 -11.04
C PRO A 389 34.73 -15.73 -11.41
N HIS A 390 34.62 -16.03 -12.70
CA HIS A 390 34.27 -17.36 -13.25
C HIS A 390 32.82 -17.84 -13.01
N GLY A 391 31.91 -16.96 -12.62
CA GLY A 391 30.49 -17.33 -12.43
C GLY A 391 30.22 -18.08 -11.12
N GLU A 392 31.22 -18.18 -10.24
CA GLU A 392 31.11 -18.86 -8.96
C GLU A 392 30.24 -18.07 -7.97
N GLN A 393 29.68 -18.79 -6.99
CA GLN A 393 29.04 -18.15 -5.84
C GLN A 393 30.08 -17.45 -4.95
N HIS A 394 29.66 -16.37 -4.30
CA HIS A 394 30.54 -15.62 -3.40
C HIS A 394 31.03 -16.46 -2.22
N LYS A 395 32.35 -16.60 -2.14
CA LYS A 395 33.06 -17.26 -1.04
C LYS A 395 33.13 -16.36 0.20
N VAL A 396 33.30 -16.99 1.34
CA VAL A 396 33.61 -16.35 2.62
C VAL A 396 34.90 -16.93 3.17
N HIS A 397 35.67 -16.11 3.87
CA HIS A 397 36.86 -16.60 4.55
C HIS A 397 36.46 -17.56 5.69
N PHE A 398 37.28 -18.57 5.98
CA PHE A 398 37.03 -19.61 7.00
C PHE A 398 36.61 -19.02 8.36
N ARG A 399 37.21 -17.89 8.75
CA ARG A 399 36.87 -17.14 9.97
C ARG A 399 35.39 -16.71 10.06
N GLU A 400 34.75 -16.45 8.93
CA GLU A 400 33.34 -16.06 8.87
C GLU A 400 32.39 -17.25 8.75
N LEU A 401 32.91 -18.46 8.48
CA LEU A 401 32.09 -19.61 8.12
C LEU A 401 31.08 -20.00 9.21
N HIS A 402 31.42 -19.76 10.48
CA HIS A 402 30.54 -20.03 11.62
C HIS A 402 29.18 -19.35 11.50
N ARG A 403 29.11 -18.16 10.89
CA ARG A 403 27.88 -17.38 10.67
C ARG A 403 26.91 -18.03 9.67
N PHE A 404 27.43 -18.97 8.88
CA PHE A 404 26.69 -19.72 7.86
C PHE A 404 26.40 -21.16 8.30
N SER A 405 26.79 -21.52 9.53
CA SER A 405 26.60 -22.85 10.08
C SER A 405 25.13 -23.25 10.18
N ARG A 406 24.88 -24.56 10.08
CA ARG A 406 23.54 -25.15 10.18
C ARG A 406 22.82 -24.85 11.50
N GLN A 407 23.56 -24.57 12.57
CA GLN A 407 23.00 -24.18 13.87
C GLN A 407 22.14 -22.90 13.80
N HIS A 408 22.33 -22.07 12.77
CA HIS A 408 21.55 -20.86 12.55
C HIS A 408 20.37 -21.06 11.57
N VAL A 409 20.15 -22.29 11.12
CA VAL A 409 19.09 -22.65 10.17
C VAL A 409 17.92 -23.28 10.92
N TYR A 410 16.77 -22.61 10.86
CA TYR A 410 15.54 -22.96 11.57
C TYR A 410 14.51 -23.44 10.57
N ASN A 411 14.00 -24.65 10.75
CA ASN A 411 12.98 -25.21 9.87
C ASN A 411 11.63 -24.54 10.12
N VAL A 412 10.96 -24.11 9.05
CA VAL A 412 9.66 -23.42 9.13
C VAL A 412 8.59 -24.22 9.90
N THR A 413 8.63 -25.55 9.83
CA THR A 413 7.66 -26.44 10.49
C THR A 413 7.77 -26.44 12.02
N ARG A 414 8.94 -26.09 12.57
CA ARG A 414 9.21 -26.10 14.02
C ARG A 414 9.24 -24.69 14.62
N LEU A 415 8.77 -23.68 13.88
CA LEU A 415 8.84 -22.28 14.33
C LEU A 415 8.10 -22.00 15.65
N GLY A 416 7.06 -22.78 15.96
CA GLY A 416 6.33 -22.70 17.23
C GLY A 416 7.17 -23.09 18.45
N GLU A 417 8.17 -23.97 18.29
CA GLU A 417 9.02 -24.45 19.39
C GLU A 417 10.08 -23.40 19.80
N TYR A 418 10.39 -22.45 18.94
CA TYR A 418 11.42 -21.43 19.21
C TYR A 418 10.83 -20.27 20.03
N LEU A 419 10.92 -20.38 21.35
CA LEU A 419 10.48 -19.34 22.30
C LEU A 419 11.46 -18.17 22.39
N GLY A 420 12.76 -18.43 22.23
CA GLY A 420 13.80 -17.40 22.17
C GLY A 420 14.00 -16.87 20.76
N THR A 421 14.08 -15.55 20.61
CA THR A 421 14.65 -14.94 19.40
C THR A 421 16.04 -14.40 19.73
N PRO A 422 17.05 -14.53 18.85
CA PRO A 422 18.34 -13.88 19.07
C PRO A 422 18.12 -12.40 19.41
N SER A 423 18.83 -11.91 20.44
CA SER A 423 18.71 -10.50 20.84
C SER A 423 19.15 -9.61 19.68
N GLU A 424 18.58 -8.40 19.56
CA GLU A 424 19.03 -7.45 18.55
C GLU A 424 20.51 -7.06 18.75
N GLU A 425 21.06 -7.23 19.95
CA GLU A 425 22.48 -7.04 20.26
C GLU A 425 23.34 -8.15 19.63
N ASP A 426 22.84 -9.40 19.62
CA ASP A 426 23.50 -10.62 19.14
C ASP A 426 23.42 -10.87 17.62
N ALA A 427 22.92 -9.92 16.82
CA ALA A 427 22.79 -10.05 15.35
C ALA A 427 24.13 -10.20 14.57
N ILE A 428 25.20 -10.63 15.25
CA ILE A 428 26.29 -11.43 14.69
C ILE A 428 25.71 -12.68 13.98
N ASP A 429 24.75 -13.34 14.63
CA ASP A 429 24.13 -14.58 14.14
C ASP A 429 22.76 -14.31 13.54
N ILE A 430 22.62 -14.63 12.25
CA ILE A 430 21.38 -14.42 11.48
C ILE A 430 20.49 -15.64 11.65
N MET A 431 19.22 -15.43 12.03
CA MET A 431 18.23 -16.49 12.00
C MET A 431 17.82 -16.77 10.55
N VAL A 432 18.27 -17.91 10.01
CA VAL A 432 17.89 -18.35 8.67
C VAL A 432 16.68 -19.27 8.77
N ILE A 433 15.50 -18.76 8.45
CA ILE A 433 14.28 -19.56 8.35
C ILE A 433 14.31 -20.31 7.02
N ASN A 434 14.45 -21.63 7.08
CA ASN A 434 14.33 -22.52 5.95
C ASN A 434 12.84 -22.67 5.59
N ALA A 435 12.39 -21.98 4.54
CA ALA A 435 11.04 -22.03 3.99
C ALA A 435 11.07 -22.62 2.56
N THR A 436 11.86 -23.68 2.37
CA THR A 436 12.05 -24.36 1.08
C THR A 436 11.07 -25.49 0.82
N GLY A 437 10.20 -25.78 1.79
CA GLY A 437 9.06 -26.68 1.64
C GLY A 437 8.07 -26.20 0.59
N THR A 438 7.07 -27.03 0.31
CA THR A 438 6.02 -26.70 -0.67
C THR A 438 4.80 -26.06 0.00
N GLY A 439 3.92 -25.45 -0.80
CA GLY A 439 2.74 -24.73 -0.31
C GLY A 439 3.08 -23.36 0.30
N ASP A 440 2.50 -23.05 1.46
CA ASP A 440 2.50 -21.73 2.09
C ASP A 440 3.65 -21.50 3.09
N ALA A 441 4.79 -22.17 2.89
CA ALA A 441 5.95 -22.09 3.78
C ALA A 441 6.47 -20.64 3.96
N GLU A 442 6.55 -19.85 2.88
CA GLU A 442 6.93 -18.45 2.97
C GLU A 442 5.92 -17.63 3.79
N MET A 443 4.63 -17.89 3.62
CA MET A 443 3.57 -17.19 4.34
C MET A 443 3.62 -17.47 5.84
N LEU A 444 3.82 -18.73 6.24
CA LEU A 444 3.97 -19.11 7.64
C LEU A 444 5.17 -18.38 8.27
N ALA A 445 6.32 -18.35 7.58
CA ALA A 445 7.48 -17.60 8.06
C ALA A 445 7.19 -16.10 8.23
N ARG A 446 6.47 -15.48 7.27
CA ARG A 446 6.03 -14.07 7.36
C ARG A 446 5.06 -13.86 8.54
N ALA A 447 4.13 -14.78 8.77
CA ALA A 447 3.17 -14.72 9.88
C ALA A 447 3.87 -14.81 11.24
N TRP A 448 4.81 -15.76 11.39
CA TRP A 448 5.65 -15.87 12.59
C TRP A 448 6.45 -14.59 12.84
N CYS A 449 7.04 -14.01 11.80
CA CYS A 449 7.74 -12.73 11.90
C CYS A 449 6.81 -11.59 12.37
N ALA A 450 5.57 -11.55 11.89
CA ALA A 450 4.59 -10.55 12.28
C ALA A 450 4.08 -10.73 13.72
N GLU A 451 4.01 -11.95 14.23
CA GLU A 451 3.72 -12.22 15.63
C GLU A 451 4.87 -11.75 16.53
N ARG A 452 6.11 -12.10 16.17
CA ARG A 452 7.31 -11.86 17.00
C ARG A 452 7.95 -10.47 16.81
N GLY A 453 7.42 -9.63 15.94
CA GLY A 453 8.01 -8.31 15.69
C GLY A 453 9.33 -8.35 14.93
N LYS A 454 9.52 -9.33 14.03
CA LYS A 454 10.77 -9.49 13.27
C LYS A 454 10.61 -9.00 11.84
N LYS A 455 11.52 -8.12 11.42
CA LYS A 455 11.71 -7.78 10.00
C LYS A 455 12.49 -8.92 9.36
N ALA A 456 12.36 -9.12 8.05
CA ALA A 456 13.13 -10.16 7.38
C ALA A 456 13.58 -9.78 5.98
N VAL A 457 14.75 -10.27 5.60
CA VAL A 457 15.14 -10.40 4.20
C VAL A 457 14.50 -11.66 3.66
N ILE A 458 13.89 -11.60 2.48
CA ILE A 458 13.32 -12.76 1.79
C ILE A 458 14.15 -13.05 0.56
N ARG A 459 14.85 -14.18 0.55
CA ARG A 459 15.54 -14.66 -0.63
C ARG A 459 14.58 -15.53 -1.44
N LYS A 460 14.08 -14.99 -2.55
CA LYS A 460 13.28 -15.70 -3.56
C LYS A 460 14.16 -16.45 -4.57
N ALA A 461 13.54 -17.33 -5.37
CA ALA A 461 14.20 -17.92 -6.54
C ALA A 461 14.69 -16.82 -7.50
N GLY A 462 15.87 -17.03 -8.10
CA GLY A 462 16.56 -15.99 -8.89
C GLY A 462 17.17 -14.84 -8.06
N GLY A 463 16.98 -14.84 -6.74
CA GLY A 463 17.62 -13.89 -5.83
C GLY A 463 19.11 -14.15 -5.61
N PRO A 464 19.75 -13.44 -4.67
CA PRO A 464 21.18 -13.55 -4.45
C PRO A 464 21.61 -14.92 -3.91
N CYS A 465 22.91 -15.19 -3.98
CA CYS A 465 23.51 -16.37 -3.36
C CYS A 465 23.38 -16.33 -1.82
N TYR A 466 23.63 -17.47 -1.17
CA TYR A 466 23.46 -17.59 0.28
C TYR A 466 24.31 -16.59 1.06
N THR A 467 25.57 -16.41 0.67
CA THR A 467 26.49 -15.42 1.23
C THR A 467 25.90 -14.01 1.24
N CYS A 468 25.42 -13.55 0.09
CA CYS A 468 24.86 -12.21 -0.06
C CYS A 468 23.53 -12.05 0.69
N ALA A 469 22.70 -13.10 0.75
CA ALA A 469 21.43 -13.06 1.48
C ALA A 469 21.63 -12.92 2.99
N VAL A 470 22.53 -13.72 3.58
CA VAL A 470 22.89 -13.62 5.01
C VAL A 470 23.51 -12.27 5.31
N ARG A 471 24.44 -11.78 4.48
CA ARG A 471 25.03 -10.45 4.64
C ARG A 471 23.98 -9.34 4.54
N ALA A 472 23.01 -9.44 3.62
CA ALA A 472 21.91 -8.48 3.50
C ALA A 472 21.06 -8.42 4.77
N ALA A 473 20.77 -9.55 5.41
CA ALA A 473 20.02 -9.61 6.66
C ALA A 473 20.82 -9.12 7.89
N SER A 474 22.15 -9.07 7.78
CA SER A 474 23.03 -8.72 8.89
C SER A 474 23.06 -7.23 9.23
N LYS A 475 23.57 -6.91 10.43
CA LYS A 475 23.84 -5.52 10.88
C LYS A 475 24.75 -4.74 9.94
N GLY A 476 25.54 -5.43 9.12
CA GLY A 476 26.29 -4.79 8.05
C GLY A 476 25.38 -4.07 7.06
N ALA A 477 24.19 -4.59 6.73
CA ALA A 477 23.37 -4.08 5.64
C ALA A 477 21.96 -3.63 6.08
N LEU A 478 20.94 -4.49 6.01
CA LEU A 478 19.56 -4.11 6.38
C LEU A 478 19.27 -4.33 7.86
N GLY A 479 20.12 -5.10 8.56
CA GLY A 479 20.02 -5.35 9.99
C GLY A 479 18.77 -6.12 10.41
N THR A 480 18.05 -6.77 9.50
CA THR A 480 16.78 -7.43 9.84
C THR A 480 16.94 -8.55 10.86
N GLY A 481 18.11 -9.17 10.94
CA GLY A 481 18.42 -10.28 11.85
C GLY A 481 17.77 -11.61 11.45
N VAL A 482 16.78 -11.58 10.56
CA VAL A 482 16.10 -12.74 10.00
C VAL A 482 16.25 -12.77 8.48
N LEU A 483 16.55 -13.96 7.96
CA LEU A 483 16.55 -14.31 6.54
C LEU A 483 15.52 -15.44 6.32
N ILE A 484 14.48 -15.19 5.53
CA ILE A 484 13.57 -16.22 5.04
C ILE A 484 14.13 -16.74 3.71
N TRP A 485 14.54 -18.00 3.70
CA TRP A 485 15.12 -18.67 2.55
C TRP A 485 14.06 -19.50 1.83
N VAL A 486 13.65 -19.03 0.64
CA VAL A 486 12.59 -19.65 -0.15
C VAL A 486 13.18 -20.35 -1.38
N SER A 487 12.64 -21.53 -1.67
CA SER A 487 12.95 -22.31 -2.86
C SER A 487 11.64 -22.69 -3.56
N GLN A 488 10.97 -21.72 -4.17
CA GLN A 488 9.79 -22.02 -4.99
C GLN A 488 10.11 -21.99 -6.48
N TYR A 489 9.52 -22.96 -7.16
CA TYR A 489 9.53 -23.20 -8.59
C TYR A 489 9.29 -21.90 -9.37
N ILE A 490 10.16 -21.63 -10.33
CA ILE A 490 9.73 -20.91 -11.53
C ILE A 490 8.72 -21.88 -12.18
N GLN A 491 7.42 -21.61 -12.07
CA GLN A 491 6.55 -21.99 -13.18
C GLN A 491 7.09 -21.18 -14.34
N VAL A 492 7.95 -21.82 -15.12
CA VAL A 492 8.31 -21.32 -16.44
C VAL A 492 6.99 -21.41 -17.18
N LEU A 493 6.23 -20.32 -17.18
CA LEU A 493 5.33 -20.04 -18.26
C LEU A 493 6.26 -19.92 -19.47
N THR A 494 6.50 -21.05 -20.12
CA THR A 494 6.95 -21.08 -21.50
C THR A 494 5.85 -20.36 -22.25
N VAL A 495 6.05 -19.06 -22.48
CA VAL A 495 5.26 -18.32 -23.44
C VAL A 495 5.62 -18.96 -24.78
N MET A 496 4.74 -19.84 -25.26
CA MET A 496 4.68 -20.18 -26.69
C MET A 496 3.92 -19.07 -27.41
#